data_AF-A0A3C1YBQ4-F1
#
_entry.id   AF-A0A3C1YBQ4-F1
#
_cell.length_a   1.000
_cell.length_b   1.000
_cell.length_c   1.000
_cell.angle_alpha   90.00
_cell.angle_beta   90.00
_cell.angle_gamma   90.00
#
_symmetry.space_group_name_H-M   'P 1'
#
loop_
_entity.id
_entity.type
_entity.pdbx_description
1 polymer ?
#
loop_
_entity_poly.entity_id
_entity_poly.type
_entity_poly.pdbx_seq_one_letter_code
_entity_poly.pdbx_strand_id
1 'polypeptide(L)'
;MSSLRDKYELVVGLEVHAQLSTKTKAYCNDSTEYGASPNTQTSPITLGHPGTLPKSNSKVIEYAVKMGIACGSNIRERNEYSRKNYFYPDLPKGYQITQDTTPICNGGVINVKDANGDTKAINITRIHMEEDAGKSIHDLDPFNSLVDLNRAGVALIEIVSEPDIRSSDEAYQYLTEVRKLVRYLDICDGNLEEGSLRCDANISVMLKGSKTFGNRAEVKNMNSLRNVKRAIEHEMDRQIEILENGGVVEQQTRSFNANKGTTSLMRSKEDANDYRYFPEPDLQPV
;
A
#
# COMPACT_ATOMS: atom_id res chain seq x y z
N MET A 1 -31.11 -5.40 3.07
CA MET A 1 -29.64 -5.55 2.90
C MET A 1 -29.14 -6.95 3.22
N SER A 2 -29.45 -7.55 4.40
CA SER A 2 -28.98 -8.92 4.74
C SER A 2 -29.26 -9.96 3.65
N SER A 3 -30.50 -10.08 3.17
CA SER A 3 -30.88 -11.02 2.10
C SER A 3 -30.28 -10.70 0.72
N LEU A 4 -29.80 -9.47 0.49
CA LEU A 4 -29.14 -9.09 -0.75
C LEU A 4 -27.66 -9.46 -0.71
N ARG A 5 -26.99 -9.28 0.44
CA ARG A 5 -25.60 -9.72 0.65
C ARG A 5 -25.45 -11.21 0.38
N ASP A 6 -26.46 -12.01 0.71
CA ASP A 6 -26.41 -13.46 0.51
C ASP A 6 -26.28 -13.90 -0.95
N LYS A 7 -26.61 -13.04 -1.93
CA LYS A 7 -26.43 -13.32 -3.36
C LYS A 7 -25.00 -13.13 -3.84
N TYR A 8 -24.21 -12.33 -3.10
CA TYR A 8 -22.87 -11.90 -3.51
C TYR A 8 -21.78 -12.50 -2.63
N GLU A 9 -20.60 -12.57 -3.20
CA GLU A 9 -19.33 -12.89 -2.56
C GLU A 9 -18.44 -11.65 -2.64
N LEU A 10 -17.85 -11.30 -1.50
CA LEU A 10 -16.88 -10.23 -1.41
C LEU A 10 -15.52 -10.74 -1.89
N VAL A 11 -14.81 -9.94 -2.67
CA VAL A 11 -13.43 -10.22 -3.10
C VAL A 11 -12.56 -9.02 -2.80
N VAL A 12 -11.56 -9.20 -1.94
CA VAL A 12 -10.65 -8.15 -1.50
C VAL A 12 -9.20 -8.55 -1.77
N GLY A 13 -8.43 -7.61 -2.32
CA GLY A 13 -6.97 -7.61 -2.28
C GLY A 13 -6.48 -6.43 -1.43
N LEU A 14 -5.36 -6.60 -0.74
CA LEU A 14 -4.78 -5.56 0.12
C LEU A 14 -3.35 -5.23 -0.33
N GLU A 15 -3.07 -3.93 -0.39
CA GLU A 15 -1.74 -3.38 -0.68
C GLU A 15 -1.20 -2.74 0.61
N VAL A 16 -0.30 -3.42 1.29
CA VAL A 16 0.22 -3.01 2.60
C VAL A 16 1.60 -2.39 2.44
N HIS A 17 1.74 -1.13 2.81
CA HIS A 17 3.03 -0.42 2.80
C HIS A 17 3.57 -0.38 4.23
N ALA A 18 4.73 -1.00 4.44
CA ALA A 18 5.43 -1.02 5.73
C ALA A 18 6.71 -0.17 5.66
N GLN A 19 6.76 0.88 6.47
CA GLN A 19 7.91 1.73 6.69
C GLN A 19 8.99 0.97 7.45
N LEU A 20 10.15 0.82 6.82
CA LEU A 20 11.24 0.08 7.38
C LEU A 20 11.95 0.88 8.47
N SER A 21 12.25 0.23 9.59
CA SER A 21 12.98 0.79 10.74
C SER A 21 14.49 0.88 10.47
N THR A 22 14.89 1.48 9.34
CA THR A 22 16.28 1.79 9.01
C THR A 22 16.68 3.14 9.59
N LYS A 23 17.96 3.35 9.91
CA LYS A 23 18.48 4.63 10.42
C LYS A 23 18.58 5.72 9.35
N THR A 24 18.78 5.29 8.11
CA THR A 24 18.90 6.15 6.93
C THR A 24 17.84 5.79 5.90
N LYS A 25 17.52 6.74 5.03
CA LYS A 25 16.56 6.59 3.93
C LYS A 25 16.96 5.51 2.92
N ALA A 26 16.06 5.20 1.98
CA ALA A 26 16.22 4.12 1.01
C ALA A 26 17.40 4.34 0.06
N TYR A 27 17.61 5.60 -0.33
CA TYR A 27 18.53 5.96 -1.41
C TYR A 27 19.52 7.09 -1.06
N CYS A 28 19.56 7.52 0.21
CA CYS A 28 20.50 8.51 0.73
C CYS A 28 20.75 8.32 2.24
N ASN A 29 21.66 9.10 2.81
CA ASN A 29 22.07 8.99 4.22
C ASN A 29 21.26 9.87 5.18
N ASP A 30 20.18 10.50 4.72
CA ASP A 30 19.34 11.34 5.59
C ASP A 30 18.65 10.49 6.66
N SER A 31 18.37 11.11 7.81
CA SER A 31 17.66 10.46 8.92
C SER A 31 16.23 10.08 8.54
N THR A 32 15.69 9.10 9.27
CA THR A 32 14.31 8.61 9.19
C THR A 32 13.54 8.86 10.49
N GLU A 33 14.13 9.60 11.43
CA GLU A 33 13.57 9.81 12.76
C GLU A 33 12.23 10.56 12.71
N TYR A 34 11.21 9.98 13.32
CA TYR A 34 9.88 10.56 13.37
C TYR A 34 9.81 11.82 14.25
N GLY A 35 8.97 12.79 13.87
CA GLY A 35 8.66 13.95 14.70
C GLY A 35 9.66 15.12 14.62
N ALA A 36 10.63 15.08 13.71
CA ALA A 36 11.53 16.20 13.49
C ALA A 36 10.82 17.43 12.90
N SER A 37 11.44 18.61 13.06
CA SER A 37 10.92 19.85 12.48
C SER A 37 10.89 19.75 10.94
N PRO A 38 9.90 20.37 10.26
CA PRO A 38 9.73 20.25 8.82
C PRO A 38 11.00 20.54 8.02
N ASN A 39 11.28 19.71 7.01
CA ASN A 39 12.41 19.83 6.07
C ASN A 39 13.82 19.83 6.71
N THR A 40 13.99 19.31 7.92
CA THR A 40 15.31 19.21 8.60
C THR A 40 16.05 17.90 8.35
N GLN A 41 15.36 16.85 7.91
CA GLN A 41 15.93 15.54 7.56
C GLN A 41 15.99 15.37 6.04
N THR A 42 16.61 16.34 5.38
CA THR A 42 16.68 16.41 3.92
C THR A 42 18.09 16.72 3.45
N SER A 43 18.39 16.32 2.22
CA SER A 43 19.61 16.60 1.47
C SER A 43 19.27 16.86 0.00
N PRO A 44 20.22 17.31 -0.83
CA PRO A 44 20.00 17.46 -2.27
C PRO A 44 19.41 16.22 -2.95
N ILE A 45 19.71 15.00 -2.48
CA ILE A 45 19.13 13.76 -3.03
C ILE A 45 17.65 13.64 -2.67
N THR A 46 17.31 13.82 -1.39
CA THR A 46 15.90 13.84 -0.94
C THR A 46 15.09 14.91 -1.68
N LEU A 47 15.68 16.09 -1.88
CA LEU A 47 15.04 17.23 -2.54
C LEU A 47 14.98 17.12 -4.07
N GLY A 48 15.57 16.07 -4.66
CA GLY A 48 15.57 15.88 -6.11
C GLY A 48 16.36 16.96 -6.87
N HIS A 49 17.43 17.49 -6.27
CA HIS A 49 18.25 18.52 -6.91
C HIS A 49 18.94 18.00 -8.19
N PRO A 50 19.10 18.84 -9.22
CA PRO A 50 19.81 18.48 -10.45
C PRO A 50 21.23 17.97 -10.17
N GLY A 51 21.62 16.87 -10.81
CA GLY A 51 22.97 16.29 -10.73
C GLY A 51 23.21 15.39 -9.51
N THR A 52 22.19 15.11 -8.69
CA THR A 52 22.29 14.16 -7.59
C THR A 52 21.97 12.72 -8.05
N LEU A 53 22.51 11.72 -7.36
CA LEU A 53 22.33 10.30 -7.69
C LEU A 53 21.89 9.49 -6.45
N PRO A 54 20.97 8.53 -6.59
CA PRO A 54 20.58 7.62 -5.52
C PRO A 54 21.66 6.59 -5.21
N LYS A 55 21.71 6.11 -3.96
CA LYS A 55 22.52 4.95 -3.56
C LYS A 55 21.70 4.02 -2.67
N SER A 56 21.49 2.79 -3.13
CA SER A 56 20.67 1.80 -2.41
C SER A 56 21.20 1.48 -1.01
N ASN A 57 20.27 1.43 -0.06
CA ASN A 57 20.51 1.07 1.32
C ASN A 57 20.45 -0.46 1.52
N SER A 58 21.61 -1.07 1.81
CA SER A 58 21.72 -2.52 2.03
C SER A 58 20.77 -3.09 3.10
N LYS A 59 20.39 -2.28 4.11
CA LYS A 59 19.48 -2.73 5.17
C LYS A 59 18.04 -2.90 4.68
N VAL A 60 17.64 -2.13 3.66
CA VAL A 60 16.33 -2.24 3.00
C VAL A 60 16.21 -3.60 2.32
N ILE A 61 17.27 -4.00 1.59
CA ILE A 61 17.34 -5.30 0.93
C ILE A 61 17.29 -6.43 1.98
N GLU A 62 18.08 -6.34 3.05
CA GLU A 62 18.06 -7.32 4.15
C GLU A 62 16.65 -7.49 4.74
N TYR A 63 15.94 -6.39 5.00
CA TYR A 63 14.61 -6.42 5.60
C TYR A 63 13.55 -6.96 4.64
N ALA A 64 13.62 -6.61 3.36
CA ALA A 64 12.72 -7.17 2.35
C ALA A 64 12.91 -8.69 2.21
N VAL A 65 14.15 -9.18 2.19
CA VAL A 65 14.46 -10.62 2.16
C VAL A 65 13.97 -11.32 3.44
N LYS A 66 14.16 -10.72 4.62
CA LYS A 66 13.63 -11.28 5.88
C LYS A 66 12.11 -11.46 5.83
N MET A 67 11.39 -10.45 5.35
CA MET A 67 9.94 -10.54 5.20
C MET A 67 9.55 -11.63 4.20
N GLY A 68 10.21 -11.69 3.04
CA GLY A 68 9.99 -12.73 2.05
C GLY A 68 10.18 -14.14 2.60
N ILE A 69 11.28 -14.40 3.33
CA ILE A 69 11.54 -15.70 3.96
C ILE A 69 10.44 -16.04 4.98
N ALA A 70 10.03 -15.07 5.80
CA ALA A 70 8.98 -15.28 6.81
C ALA A 70 7.62 -15.63 6.17
N CYS A 71 7.34 -15.09 4.98
CA CYS A 71 6.15 -15.40 4.21
C CYS A 71 6.30 -16.63 3.29
N GLY A 72 7.47 -17.28 3.25
CA GLY A 72 7.74 -18.39 2.33
C GLY A 72 7.76 -17.99 0.85
N SER A 73 8.08 -16.74 0.55
CA SER A 73 8.21 -16.23 -0.81
C SER A 73 9.42 -16.82 -1.53
N ASN A 74 9.36 -16.87 -2.86
CA ASN A 74 10.54 -17.12 -3.68
C ASN A 74 11.36 -15.84 -3.84
N ILE A 75 12.55 -15.80 -3.24
CA ILE A 75 13.45 -14.64 -3.26
C ILE A 75 14.15 -14.57 -4.61
N ARG A 76 14.03 -13.42 -5.28
CA ARG A 76 14.62 -13.20 -6.60
C ARG A 76 16.10 -12.83 -6.46
N GLU A 77 16.98 -13.67 -7.00
CA GLU A 77 18.44 -13.45 -6.97
C GLU A 77 18.89 -12.21 -7.74
N ARG A 78 18.16 -11.85 -8.82
CA ARG A 78 18.45 -10.67 -9.63
C ARG A 78 17.19 -9.83 -9.81
N ASN A 79 17.19 -8.63 -9.24
CA ASN A 79 16.03 -7.72 -9.28
C ASN A 79 16.45 -6.29 -9.64
N GLU A 80 15.56 -5.55 -10.29
CA GLU A 80 15.84 -4.21 -10.82
C GLU A 80 14.92 -3.18 -10.16
N TYR A 81 15.45 -1.99 -9.93
CA TYR A 81 14.65 -0.83 -9.55
C TYR A 81 13.97 -0.24 -10.79
N SER A 82 12.86 0.45 -10.60
CA SER A 82 12.09 1.09 -11.67
C SER A 82 11.62 2.47 -11.23
N ARG A 83 11.49 3.39 -12.19
CA ARG A 83 10.86 4.69 -11.96
C ARG A 83 9.37 4.60 -12.22
N LYS A 84 8.56 4.93 -11.21
CA LYS A 84 7.12 5.17 -11.32
C LYS A 84 6.87 6.67 -11.44
N ASN A 85 6.57 7.17 -12.64
CA ASN A 85 6.56 8.60 -12.95
C ASN A 85 5.19 9.22 -12.75
N TYR A 86 5.09 10.22 -11.86
CA TYR A 86 3.89 11.03 -11.66
C TYR A 86 4.24 12.37 -11.01
N PHE A 87 3.43 13.39 -11.27
CA PHE A 87 3.65 14.73 -10.71
C PHE A 87 2.79 14.91 -9.47
N TYR A 88 3.43 15.16 -8.33
CA TYR A 88 2.76 15.57 -7.10
C TYR A 88 3.72 16.38 -6.23
N PRO A 89 3.27 17.41 -5.48
CA PRO A 89 4.17 18.31 -4.73
C PRO A 89 5.06 17.63 -3.69
N ASP A 90 4.62 16.50 -3.12
CA ASP A 90 5.39 15.74 -2.14
C ASP A 90 6.36 14.71 -2.76
N LEU A 91 6.43 14.64 -4.09
CA LEU A 91 7.32 13.76 -4.84
C LEU A 91 8.37 14.60 -5.59
N PRO A 92 9.48 14.99 -4.94
CA PRO A 92 10.40 16.01 -5.45
C PRO A 92 11.07 15.66 -6.79
N LYS A 93 11.23 14.35 -7.08
CA LYS A 93 11.89 13.88 -8.31
C LYS A 93 10.96 13.80 -9.52
N GLY A 94 9.63 13.90 -9.33
CA GLY A 94 8.64 13.58 -10.37
C GLY A 94 8.53 12.09 -10.72
N TYR A 95 9.21 11.24 -9.94
CA TYR A 95 9.08 9.79 -9.98
C TYR A 95 9.44 9.19 -8.61
N GLN A 96 8.85 8.03 -8.32
CA GLN A 96 9.14 7.20 -7.16
C GLN A 96 10.03 6.04 -7.62
N ILE A 97 11.15 5.80 -6.93
CA ILE A 97 11.97 4.60 -7.16
C ILE A 97 11.32 3.42 -6.41
N THR A 98 10.87 2.43 -7.18
CA THR A 98 10.17 1.22 -6.72
C THR A 98 10.71 -0.01 -7.48
N GLN A 99 9.99 -1.13 -7.53
CA GLN A 99 10.24 -2.23 -8.47
C GLN A 99 8.98 -2.53 -9.27
N ASP A 100 9.10 -2.73 -10.58
CA ASP A 100 7.96 -3.08 -11.44
C ASP A 100 7.93 -4.58 -11.72
N THR A 101 8.58 -5.04 -12.80
CA THR A 101 8.47 -6.43 -13.29
C THR A 101 9.31 -7.45 -12.52
N THR A 102 10.24 -6.97 -11.69
CA THR A 102 11.20 -7.82 -10.97
C THR A 102 11.19 -7.56 -9.46
N PRO A 103 10.06 -7.80 -8.76
CA PRO A 103 10.02 -7.64 -7.31
C PRO A 103 11.00 -8.60 -6.62
N ILE A 104 11.58 -8.16 -5.50
CA ILE A 104 12.53 -8.94 -4.72
C ILE A 104 11.92 -10.25 -4.17
N CYS A 105 10.63 -10.27 -3.86
CA CYS A 105 9.92 -11.48 -3.45
C CYS A 105 8.73 -11.76 -4.38
N ASN A 106 8.59 -13.00 -4.84
CA ASN A 106 7.45 -13.47 -5.63
C ASN A 106 6.70 -14.55 -4.84
N GLY A 107 5.37 -14.46 -4.80
CA GLY A 107 4.58 -15.43 -4.04
C GLY A 107 4.76 -15.28 -2.53
N GLY A 108 4.21 -16.23 -1.79
CA GLY A 108 4.24 -16.31 -0.33
C GLY A 108 2.84 -16.49 0.23
N VAL A 109 2.75 -16.70 1.53
CA VAL A 109 1.48 -16.94 2.21
C VAL A 109 1.48 -16.33 3.61
N ILE A 110 0.34 -15.75 3.99
CA ILE A 110 0.03 -15.40 5.37
C ILE A 110 -1.20 -16.17 5.79
N ASN A 111 -1.06 -16.92 6.89
CA ASN A 111 -2.14 -17.72 7.44
C ASN A 111 -2.98 -16.87 8.39
N VAL A 112 -4.28 -16.83 8.15
CA VAL A 112 -5.26 -16.15 9.00
C VAL A 112 -6.24 -17.13 9.59
N LYS A 113 -7.00 -16.69 10.59
CA LYS A 113 -8.13 -17.43 11.14
C LYS A 113 -9.42 -17.00 10.46
N ASP A 114 -10.16 -17.96 9.91
CA ASP A 114 -11.48 -17.70 9.33
C ASP A 114 -12.57 -17.60 10.43
N ALA A 115 -13.82 -17.43 10.00
CA ALA A 115 -14.96 -17.31 10.92
C ALA A 115 -15.20 -18.56 11.78
N ASN A 116 -14.74 -19.73 11.35
CA ASN A 116 -14.85 -21.00 12.08
C ASN A 116 -13.64 -21.26 12.98
N GLY A 117 -12.61 -20.41 12.91
CA GLY A 117 -11.33 -20.60 13.61
C GLY A 117 -10.35 -21.53 12.86
N ASP A 118 -10.71 -21.93 11.64
CA ASP A 118 -9.84 -22.73 10.78
C ASP A 118 -8.75 -21.84 10.17
N THR A 119 -7.62 -22.47 9.86
CA THR A 119 -6.51 -21.77 9.22
C THR A 119 -6.80 -21.61 7.74
N LYS A 120 -6.87 -20.36 7.29
CA LYS A 120 -6.99 -20.00 5.87
C LYS A 120 -5.69 -19.37 5.38
N ALA A 121 -5.17 -19.87 4.28
CA ALA A 121 -4.04 -19.29 3.58
C ALA A 121 -4.51 -18.10 2.71
N ILE A 122 -3.91 -16.93 2.90
CA ILE A 122 -4.03 -15.79 1.99
C ILE A 122 -2.70 -15.67 1.25
N ASN A 123 -2.74 -15.84 -0.07
CA ASN A 123 -1.53 -15.78 -0.87
C ASN A 123 -1.05 -14.34 -1.05
N ILE A 124 0.26 -14.17 -1.17
CA ILE A 124 0.92 -12.92 -1.51
C ILE A 124 1.32 -12.99 -2.97
N THR A 125 0.97 -11.98 -3.76
CA THR A 125 1.45 -11.86 -5.14
C THR A 125 2.95 -11.55 -5.16
N ARG A 126 3.35 -10.53 -4.37
CA ARG A 126 4.71 -9.99 -4.36
C ARG A 126 5.01 -9.17 -3.10
N ILE A 127 6.29 -9.02 -2.81
CA ILE A 127 6.82 -7.99 -1.93
C ILE A 127 7.92 -7.25 -2.67
N HIS A 128 7.85 -5.92 -2.74
CA HIS A 128 8.88 -5.09 -3.38
C HIS A 128 9.33 -3.93 -2.52
N MET A 129 10.51 -3.43 -2.83
CA MET A 129 11.11 -2.26 -2.17
C MET A 129 10.70 -0.98 -2.89
N GLU A 130 10.45 0.08 -2.13
CA GLU A 130 10.25 1.42 -2.68
C GLU A 130 10.61 2.51 -1.67
N GLU A 131 10.55 3.77 -2.11
CA GLU A 131 10.64 4.94 -1.23
C GLU A 131 9.29 5.59 -1.01
N ASP A 132 9.12 6.21 0.15
CA ASP A 132 7.95 7.01 0.48
C ASP A 132 8.02 8.40 -0.15
N ALA A 133 6.84 9.00 -0.32
CA ALA A 133 6.71 10.42 -0.64
C ALA A 133 6.77 11.28 0.63
N GLY A 134 6.87 12.60 0.43
CA GLY A 134 6.75 13.57 1.50
C GLY A 134 5.34 13.63 2.11
N LYS A 135 5.05 14.72 2.80
CA LYS A 135 3.74 14.99 3.38
C LYS A 135 3.24 16.36 2.92
N SER A 136 2.03 16.38 2.37
CA SER A 136 1.28 17.61 2.11
C SER A 136 0.37 17.92 3.30
N ILE A 137 0.38 19.16 3.77
CA ILE A 137 -0.37 19.64 4.94
C ILE A 137 -1.28 20.79 4.47
N HIS A 138 -2.59 20.64 4.67
CA HIS A 138 -3.61 21.55 4.11
C HIS A 138 -4.35 22.36 5.18
N ASP A 139 -4.17 22.03 6.46
CA ASP A 139 -4.90 22.60 7.59
C ASP A 139 -4.13 23.71 8.33
N LEU A 140 -2.83 23.88 8.03
CA LEU A 140 -1.98 24.90 8.64
C LEU A 140 -2.06 26.27 7.94
N ASP A 141 -2.35 26.30 6.64
CA ASP A 141 -2.52 27.52 5.87
C ASP A 141 -3.86 27.49 5.13
N PRO A 142 -4.67 28.57 5.17
CA PRO A 142 -6.01 28.57 4.58
C PRO A 142 -6.03 28.62 3.05
N PHE A 143 -4.91 28.98 2.40
CA PHE A 143 -4.85 29.18 0.95
C PHE A 143 -3.85 28.27 0.25
N ASN A 144 -2.85 27.78 0.99
CA ASN A 144 -1.73 27.04 0.44
C ASN A 144 -1.61 25.66 1.08
N SER A 145 -1.03 24.74 0.32
CA SER A 145 -0.59 23.46 0.86
C SER A 145 0.88 23.58 1.25
N LEU A 146 1.21 23.19 2.47
CA LEU A 146 2.58 23.17 2.97
C LEU A 146 3.18 21.78 2.76
N VAL A 147 4.41 21.72 2.24
CA VAL A 147 5.09 20.45 1.94
C VAL A 147 6.24 20.24 2.91
N ASP A 148 6.21 19.09 3.60
CA ASP A 148 7.32 18.58 4.40
C ASP A 148 7.92 17.33 3.74
N LEU A 149 9.19 17.44 3.34
CA LEU A 149 9.94 16.38 2.65
C LEU A 149 10.82 15.54 3.59
N ASN A 150 10.68 15.69 4.91
CA ASN A 150 11.36 14.81 5.88
C ASN A 150 11.12 13.32 5.57
N ARG A 151 9.88 12.96 5.22
CA ARG A 151 9.49 11.59 4.90
C ARG A 151 9.85 11.14 3.48
N ALA A 152 10.05 12.07 2.55
CA ALA A 152 10.41 11.72 1.17
C ALA A 152 11.71 10.91 1.15
N GLY A 153 11.73 9.76 0.48
CA GLY A 153 12.88 8.86 0.42
C GLY A 153 12.96 7.81 1.55
N VAL A 154 12.09 7.87 2.56
CA VAL A 154 12.04 6.84 3.62
C VAL A 154 11.74 5.46 3.00
N ALA A 155 12.40 4.41 3.49
CA ALA A 155 12.27 3.09 2.88
C ALA A 155 10.95 2.40 3.22
N LEU A 156 10.35 1.79 2.21
CA LEU A 156 9.14 0.98 2.31
C LEU A 156 9.37 -0.41 1.72
N ILE A 157 8.63 -1.38 2.25
CA ILE A 157 8.23 -2.54 1.47
C ILE A 157 6.72 -2.48 1.23
N GLU A 158 6.30 -2.81 0.02
CA GLU A 158 4.91 -3.00 -0.33
C GLU A 158 4.62 -4.50 -0.43
N ILE A 159 3.64 -4.98 0.33
CA ILE A 159 3.19 -6.38 0.38
C ILE A 159 1.81 -6.42 -0.28
N VAL A 160 1.74 -7.07 -1.44
CA VAL A 160 0.51 -7.14 -2.24
C VAL A 160 -0.10 -8.52 -2.10
N SER A 161 -1.32 -8.60 -1.57
CA SER A 161 -2.04 -9.88 -1.46
C SER A 161 -2.69 -10.27 -2.78
N GLU A 162 -2.83 -11.57 -3.01
CA GLU A 162 -3.82 -12.09 -3.96
C GLU A 162 -5.23 -11.71 -3.51
N PRO A 163 -6.22 -11.66 -4.42
CA PRO A 163 -7.60 -11.38 -4.08
C PRO A 163 -8.28 -12.62 -3.47
N ASP A 164 -7.74 -13.15 -2.38
CA ASP A 164 -8.20 -14.36 -1.66
C ASP A 164 -9.11 -14.06 -0.46
N ILE A 165 -9.15 -12.80 -0.04
CA ILE A 165 -9.92 -12.35 1.12
C ILE A 165 -11.40 -12.26 0.74
N ARG A 166 -12.26 -12.87 1.56
CA ARG A 166 -13.72 -13.04 1.34
C ARG A 166 -14.60 -12.41 2.42
N SER A 167 -14.00 -11.85 3.47
CA SER A 167 -14.75 -11.13 4.50
C SER A 167 -13.94 -9.95 5.04
N SER A 168 -14.64 -8.97 5.62
CA SER A 168 -14.01 -7.84 6.31
C SER A 168 -13.23 -8.30 7.55
N ASP A 169 -13.65 -9.41 8.17
CA ASP A 169 -12.95 -10.08 9.28
C ASP A 169 -11.64 -10.72 8.83
N GLU A 170 -11.63 -11.43 7.70
CA GLU A 170 -10.40 -11.98 7.13
C GLU A 170 -9.38 -10.87 6.79
N ALA A 171 -9.85 -9.73 6.24
CA ALA A 171 -9.00 -8.57 5.98
C ALA A 171 -8.37 -8.03 7.28
N TYR A 172 -9.16 -7.93 8.35
CA TYR A 172 -8.68 -7.51 9.67
C TYR A 172 -7.62 -8.49 10.22
N GLN A 173 -7.87 -9.80 10.11
CA GLN A 173 -6.94 -10.84 10.57
C GLN A 173 -5.65 -10.83 9.75
N TYR A 174 -5.73 -10.68 8.42
CA TYR A 174 -4.58 -10.58 7.54
C TYR A 174 -3.67 -9.43 7.95
N LEU A 175 -4.21 -8.22 8.10
CA LEU A 175 -3.43 -7.06 8.52
C LEU A 175 -2.89 -7.19 9.94
N THR A 176 -3.60 -7.89 10.82
CA THR A 176 -3.12 -8.21 12.18
C THR A 176 -1.89 -9.12 12.12
N GLU A 177 -1.91 -10.15 11.29
CA GLU A 177 -0.76 -11.05 11.11
C GLU A 177 0.40 -10.37 10.37
N VAL A 178 0.14 -9.54 9.35
CA VAL A 178 1.19 -8.70 8.72
C VAL A 178 1.86 -7.82 9.78
N ARG A 179 1.08 -7.10 10.59
CA ARG A 179 1.59 -6.25 11.66
C ARG A 179 2.42 -7.04 12.67
N LYS A 180 1.99 -8.25 13.02
CA LYS A 180 2.70 -9.13 13.94
C LYS A 180 4.03 -9.62 13.34
N LEU A 181 4.05 -10.01 12.06
CA LEU A 181 5.25 -10.44 11.35
C LEU A 181 6.30 -9.33 11.28
N VAL A 182 5.92 -8.14 10.81
CA VAL A 182 6.90 -7.04 10.63
C VAL A 182 7.51 -6.59 11.96
N ARG A 183 6.74 -6.66 13.06
CA ARG A 183 7.24 -6.38 14.42
C ARG A 183 8.11 -7.51 14.95
N TYR A 184 7.73 -8.76 14.72
CA TYR A 184 8.51 -9.92 15.15
C TYR A 184 9.88 -9.99 14.46
N LEU A 185 9.92 -9.62 13.18
CA LEU A 185 11.16 -9.52 12.40
C LEU A 185 11.99 -8.27 12.73
N ASP A 186 11.47 -7.36 13.55
CA ASP A 186 12.09 -6.07 13.90
C ASP A 186 12.45 -5.24 12.67
N ILE A 187 11.53 -5.19 11.69
CA ILE A 187 11.71 -4.42 10.45
C ILE A 187 10.79 -3.20 10.35
N CYS A 188 9.70 -3.16 11.11
CA CYS A 188 8.74 -2.04 11.17
C CYS A 188 8.03 -2.07 12.53
N ASP A 189 7.74 -0.91 13.12
CA ASP A 189 7.01 -0.82 14.40
C ASP A 189 5.50 -1.19 14.27
N GLY A 190 4.97 -1.22 13.04
CA GLY A 190 3.61 -1.62 12.72
C GLY A 190 2.53 -0.63 13.19
N ASN A 191 2.84 0.65 13.34
CA ASN A 191 1.89 1.68 13.77
C ASN A 191 1.08 2.28 12.59
N LEU A 192 -0.23 2.04 12.57
CA LEU A 192 -1.11 2.62 11.55
C LEU A 192 -1.45 4.09 11.82
N GLU A 193 -1.42 4.54 13.07
CA GLU A 193 -1.79 5.92 13.45
C GLU A 193 -0.68 6.90 13.06
N GLU A 194 0.58 6.50 13.29
CA GLU A 194 1.77 7.27 12.89
C GLU A 194 2.11 7.07 11.40
N GLY A 195 1.44 6.13 10.72
CA GLY A 195 1.54 5.90 9.28
C GLY A 195 2.73 5.04 8.84
N SER A 196 3.42 4.39 9.78
CA SER A 196 4.48 3.43 9.48
C SER A 196 3.95 2.13 8.89
N LEU A 197 2.68 1.79 9.14
CA LEU A 197 1.96 0.73 8.42
C LEU A 197 0.71 1.33 7.76
N ARG A 198 0.63 1.24 6.43
CA ARG A 198 -0.51 1.74 5.64
C ARG A 198 -1.11 0.60 4.83
N CYS A 199 -2.40 0.71 4.55
CA CYS A 199 -3.10 -0.28 3.73
C CYS A 199 -4.09 0.43 2.80
N ASP A 200 -4.00 0.09 1.52
CA ASP A 200 -5.03 0.36 0.53
C ASP A 200 -5.80 -0.94 0.26
N ALA A 201 -7.12 -0.83 0.04
CA ALA A 201 -8.01 -1.97 -0.12
C ALA A 201 -8.66 -1.96 -1.49
N ASN A 202 -8.43 -3.02 -2.25
CA ASN A 202 -9.00 -3.27 -3.56
C ASN A 202 -10.24 -4.15 -3.39
N ILE A 203 -11.43 -3.55 -3.46
CA ILE A 203 -12.70 -4.18 -3.07
C ILE A 203 -13.61 -4.36 -4.29
N SER A 204 -14.10 -5.57 -4.48
CA SER A 204 -15.11 -5.91 -5.47
C SER A 204 -16.13 -6.89 -4.90
N VAL A 205 -17.32 -6.95 -5.52
CA VAL A 205 -18.31 -7.99 -5.26
C VAL A 205 -18.62 -8.75 -6.54
N MET A 206 -18.94 -10.03 -6.41
CA MET A 206 -19.37 -10.89 -7.51
C MET A 206 -20.53 -11.78 -7.06
N LEU A 207 -21.33 -12.30 -7.99
CA LEU A 207 -22.37 -13.27 -7.63
C LEU A 207 -21.74 -14.56 -7.10
N LYS A 208 -22.32 -15.14 -6.03
CA LYS A 208 -21.83 -16.40 -5.48
C LYS A 208 -21.76 -17.50 -6.53
N GLY A 209 -20.62 -18.18 -6.60
CA GLY A 209 -20.37 -19.25 -7.58
C GLY A 209 -20.01 -18.76 -8.98
N SER A 210 -19.98 -17.45 -9.23
CA SER A 210 -19.40 -16.89 -10.45
C SER A 210 -17.90 -17.21 -10.52
N LYS A 211 -17.35 -17.30 -11.74
CA LYS A 211 -15.90 -17.34 -11.97
C LYS A 211 -15.34 -16.01 -12.44
N THR A 212 -16.21 -15.04 -12.70
CA THR A 212 -15.87 -13.72 -13.22
C THR A 212 -15.87 -12.72 -12.07
N PHE A 213 -14.72 -12.08 -11.85
CA PHE A 213 -14.58 -11.00 -10.88
C PHE A 213 -15.37 -9.76 -11.31
N GLY A 214 -15.95 -9.08 -10.32
CA GLY A 214 -16.60 -7.78 -10.53
C GLY A 214 -15.58 -6.66 -10.72
N ASN A 215 -16.08 -5.49 -11.10
CA ASN A 215 -15.26 -4.28 -11.13
C ASN A 215 -14.86 -3.87 -9.70
N ARG A 216 -13.66 -3.31 -9.59
CA ARG A 216 -13.00 -3.00 -8.33
C ARG A 216 -13.09 -1.52 -7.98
N ALA A 217 -13.37 -1.20 -6.72
CA ALA A 217 -13.09 0.09 -6.12
C ALA A 217 -11.84 -0.01 -5.24
N GLU A 218 -10.87 0.88 -5.44
CA GLU A 218 -9.71 1.04 -4.58
C GLU A 218 -10.05 2.05 -3.49
N VAL A 219 -9.99 1.66 -2.22
CA VAL A 219 -10.23 2.54 -1.08
C VAL A 219 -8.91 2.83 -0.38
N LYS A 220 -8.61 4.12 -0.18
CA LYS A 220 -7.40 4.62 0.48
C LYS A 220 -7.72 5.35 1.79
N ASN A 221 -6.67 5.75 2.53
CA ASN A 221 -6.72 6.57 3.75
C ASN A 221 -7.43 5.89 4.94
N MET A 222 -7.13 4.61 5.17
CA MET A 222 -7.67 3.83 6.29
C MET A 222 -6.64 3.68 7.40
N ASN A 223 -6.58 4.66 8.31
CA ASN A 223 -5.52 4.75 9.34
C ASN A 223 -5.68 3.78 10.53
N SER A 224 -6.53 2.75 10.42
CA SER A 224 -6.63 1.70 11.45
C SER A 224 -7.21 0.40 10.86
N LEU A 225 -6.89 -0.73 11.48
CA LEU A 225 -7.44 -2.05 11.13
C LEU A 225 -8.97 -2.04 11.12
N ARG A 226 -9.57 -1.35 12.10
CA ARG A 226 -11.03 -1.19 12.21
C ARG A 226 -11.59 -0.35 11.07
N ASN A 227 -10.87 0.68 10.62
CA ASN A 227 -11.29 1.50 9.49
C ASN A 227 -11.27 0.70 8.18
N VAL A 228 -10.28 -0.17 7.97
CA VAL A 228 -10.26 -1.09 6.83
C VAL A 228 -11.50 -1.98 6.84
N LYS A 229 -11.80 -2.62 7.97
CA LYS A 229 -13.01 -3.46 8.12
C LYS A 229 -14.29 -2.69 7.74
N ARG A 230 -14.47 -1.49 8.31
CA ARG A 230 -15.64 -0.64 8.05
C ARG A 230 -15.72 -0.17 6.60
N ALA A 231 -14.59 0.17 6.00
CA ALA A 231 -14.52 0.60 4.60
C ALA A 231 -14.94 -0.53 3.66
N ILE A 232 -14.46 -1.74 3.90
CA ILE A 232 -14.84 -2.95 3.15
C ILE A 232 -16.34 -3.21 3.24
N GLU A 233 -16.92 -3.15 4.45
CA GLU A 233 -18.36 -3.38 4.66
C GLU A 233 -19.22 -2.34 3.95
N HIS A 234 -18.85 -1.06 4.08
CA HIS A 234 -19.56 0.03 3.41
C HIS A 234 -19.48 -0.09 1.88
N GLU A 235 -18.30 -0.39 1.35
CA GLU A 235 -18.07 -0.49 -0.08
C GLU A 235 -18.77 -1.74 -0.67
N MET A 236 -18.82 -2.84 0.07
CA MET A 236 -19.61 -4.02 -0.28
C MET A 236 -21.09 -3.67 -0.45
N ASP A 237 -21.70 -2.98 0.53
CA ASP A 237 -23.11 -2.58 0.47
C ASP A 237 -23.38 -1.65 -0.72
N ARG A 238 -22.50 -0.64 -0.89
CA ARG A 238 -22.60 0.31 -2.01
C ARG A 238 -22.58 -0.41 -3.36
N GLN A 239 -21.64 -1.33 -3.56
CA GLN A 239 -21.52 -2.03 -4.83
C GLN A 239 -22.72 -2.95 -5.09
N ILE A 240 -23.22 -3.66 -4.07
CA ILE A 240 -24.42 -4.48 -4.19
C ILE A 240 -25.63 -3.62 -4.55
N GLU A 241 -25.81 -2.47 -3.91
CA GLU A 241 -26.92 -1.56 -4.21
C GLU A 241 -26.89 -1.08 -5.68
N ILE A 242 -25.71 -0.74 -6.20
CA ILE A 242 -25.55 -0.35 -7.61
C ILE A 242 -25.97 -1.49 -8.55
N LEU A 243 -25.51 -2.71 -8.27
CA LEU A 243 -25.78 -3.88 -9.11
C LEU A 243 -27.26 -4.31 -9.07
N GLU A 244 -27.89 -4.31 -7.89
CA GLU A 244 -29.32 -4.64 -7.76
C GLU A 244 -30.23 -3.60 -8.42
N ASN A 245 -29.77 -2.34 -8.53
CA ASN A 245 -30.45 -1.30 -9.29
C ASN A 245 -30.19 -1.36 -10.81
N GLY A 246 -29.54 -2.41 -11.31
CA GLY A 246 -29.21 -2.60 -12.73
C GLY A 246 -28.06 -1.73 -13.23
N GLY A 247 -27.33 -1.09 -12.33
CA GLY A 247 -26.15 -0.28 -12.64
C GLY A 247 -24.88 -1.12 -12.79
N VAL A 248 -23.78 -0.44 -13.11
CA VAL A 248 -22.43 -1.04 -13.20
C VAL A 248 -21.53 -0.36 -12.19
N VAL A 249 -20.76 -1.15 -11.44
CA VAL A 249 -19.73 -0.61 -10.55
C VAL A 249 -18.59 -0.09 -11.42
N GLU A 250 -18.37 1.21 -11.44
CA GLU A 250 -17.22 1.81 -12.11
C GLU A 250 -15.96 1.65 -11.27
N GLN A 251 -14.84 1.35 -11.93
CA GLN A 251 -13.54 1.31 -11.27
C GLN A 251 -13.10 2.74 -10.90
N GLN A 252 -12.75 2.93 -9.64
CA GLN A 252 -12.50 4.25 -9.07
C GLN A 252 -11.61 4.16 -7.84
N THR A 253 -10.88 5.24 -7.55
CA THR A 253 -10.19 5.40 -6.26
C THR A 253 -11.06 6.26 -5.34
N ARG A 254 -11.28 5.79 -4.11
CA ARG A 254 -12.13 6.41 -3.10
C ARG A 254 -11.34 6.64 -1.80
N SER A 255 -11.73 7.63 -1.03
CA SER A 255 -11.20 7.90 0.31
C SER A 255 -12.20 7.44 1.36
N PHE A 256 -11.73 6.86 2.46
CA PHE A 256 -12.59 6.53 3.60
C PHE A 256 -12.67 7.67 4.62
N ASN A 257 -13.88 8.07 5.01
CA ASN A 257 -14.10 9.02 6.10
C ASN A 257 -14.42 8.26 7.39
N ALA A 258 -13.46 8.20 8.32
CA ALA A 258 -13.62 7.43 9.56
C ALA A 258 -14.76 7.93 10.48
N ASN A 259 -15.03 9.24 10.48
CA ASN A 259 -16.08 9.85 11.31
C ASN A 259 -17.47 9.46 10.81
N LYS A 260 -17.69 9.51 9.50
CA LYS A 260 -18.98 9.17 8.88
C LYS A 260 -19.13 7.66 8.60
N GLY A 261 -18.02 6.94 8.48
CA GLY A 261 -18.02 5.53 8.07
C GLY A 261 -18.39 5.33 6.60
N THR A 262 -18.14 6.32 5.75
CA THR A 262 -18.51 6.30 4.33
C THR A 262 -17.30 6.48 3.43
N THR A 263 -17.41 6.05 2.16
CA THR A 263 -16.40 6.31 1.13
C THR A 263 -16.84 7.48 0.25
N SER A 264 -15.88 8.30 -0.19
CA SER A 264 -16.09 9.39 -1.15
C SER A 264 -15.19 9.22 -2.37
N LEU A 265 -15.71 9.50 -3.57
CA LEU A 265 -14.94 9.45 -4.80
C LEU A 265 -13.77 10.45 -4.74
N MET A 266 -12.56 10.00 -5.08
CA MET A 266 -11.40 10.89 -5.27
C MET A 266 -11.15 11.12 -6.76
N ARG A 267 -11.06 10.05 -7.54
CA ARG A 267 -10.78 10.07 -8.99
C ARG A 267 -11.44 8.90 -9.71
N SER A 268 -11.85 9.11 -10.96
CA SER A 268 -12.40 8.09 -11.87
C SER A 268 -11.31 7.46 -12.75
N LYS A 269 -11.62 6.34 -13.43
CA LYS A 269 -10.67 5.57 -14.27
C LYS A 269 -10.22 6.27 -15.55
N GLU A 270 -10.87 7.36 -15.98
CA GLU A 270 -10.42 8.11 -17.17
C GLU A 270 -8.98 8.64 -17.02
N ASP A 271 -8.49 8.71 -15.77
CA ASP A 271 -7.11 9.01 -15.39
C ASP A 271 -6.29 7.75 -15.02
N ALA A 272 -6.41 6.65 -15.76
CA ALA A 272 -5.48 5.53 -15.62
C ALA A 272 -4.07 6.03 -15.96
N ASN A 273 -3.35 6.49 -14.94
CA ASN A 273 -2.08 7.17 -15.13
C ASN A 273 -1.08 6.20 -15.76
N ASP A 274 -0.66 6.50 -16.98
CA ASP A 274 0.53 5.91 -17.55
C ASP A 274 1.74 6.40 -16.72
N TYR A 275 2.09 5.59 -15.73
CA TYR A 275 3.24 5.82 -14.87
C TYR A 275 4.57 5.69 -15.63
N ARG A 276 4.54 5.31 -16.92
CA ARG A 276 5.70 5.23 -17.81
C ARG A 276 6.84 4.47 -17.13
N TYR A 277 6.55 3.28 -16.60
CA TYR A 277 7.55 2.49 -15.90
C TYR A 277 8.73 2.16 -16.81
N PHE A 278 9.94 2.31 -16.28
CA PHE A 278 11.17 1.81 -16.90
C PHE A 278 12.23 1.56 -15.82
N PRO A 279 13.25 0.71 -16.11
CA PRO A 279 14.33 0.45 -15.17
C PRO A 279 15.04 1.74 -14.74
N GLU A 280 15.33 1.88 -13.45
CA GLU A 280 16.06 3.01 -12.88
C GLU A 280 17.53 2.95 -13.34
N PRO A 281 17.99 3.83 -14.25
CA PRO A 281 19.33 3.73 -14.82
C PRO A 281 20.45 4.08 -13.83
N ASP A 282 20.15 4.85 -12.77
CA ASP A 282 21.16 5.32 -11.81
C ASP A 282 21.48 4.27 -10.74
N LEU A 283 20.67 3.20 -10.63
CA LEU A 283 20.90 2.08 -9.72
C LEU A 283 21.13 0.79 -10.52
N GLN A 284 22.24 0.12 -10.24
CA GLN A 284 22.45 -1.21 -10.78
C GLN A 284 21.45 -2.20 -10.16
N PRO A 285 21.05 -3.24 -10.92
CA PRO A 285 20.28 -4.35 -10.37
C PRO A 285 20.97 -4.97 -9.16
N VAL A 286 20.16 -5.36 -8.17
CA VAL A 286 20.58 -6.07 -6.96
C VAL A 286 20.82 -7.54 -7.28
#